data_AF-G7TH83-F1
#
_entry.id   AF-G7TH83-F1
#
_cell.length_a   1.000
_cell.length_b   1.000
_cell.length_c   1.000
_cell.angle_alpha   90.00
_cell.angle_beta   90.00
_cell.angle_gamma   90.00
#
_symmetry.space_group_name_H-M   'P 1'
#
loop_
_entity.id
_entity.type
_entity.pdbx_description
1 polymer ?
#
loop_
_entity_poly.entity_id
_entity_poly.type
_entity_poly.pdbx_seq_one_letter_code
_entity_poly.pdbx_strand_id
1 'polypeptide(L)'
;MAHTASGLGAHFFVRHLWLPLACVLLASALLMGAGGDQWIADVLYRVEGGHWLLKDHWFTSGVIHRVGKWLSTAAGVGVLVLAIVAWCRPRLKVLRWPLTYLAASVALSTSLVSMLKSWTAMDCPWDLSRYGGTQAMIGLFESRHGIAASGCFPAGHASAGYAWVALYFCALALRPAWRFAGLFIGLAAGLIFGVAQQLRGAHFLSHDLWSLAVCWVSALALYCVMLQRPRRVLGLMLLTGNAA
;
A
#
# COMPACT_ATOMS: atom_id res chain seq x y z
N MET A 1 -27.90 -21.57 -13.32
CA MET A 1 -27.03 -21.35 -12.12
C MET A 1 -25.55 -21.07 -12.45
N ALA A 2 -25.04 -21.41 -13.65
CA ALA A 2 -23.68 -21.04 -14.06
C ALA A 2 -23.50 -19.54 -14.37
N HIS A 3 -24.50 -18.90 -15.01
CA HIS A 3 -24.48 -17.46 -15.34
C HIS A 3 -24.52 -16.52 -14.11
N THR A 4 -25.08 -16.97 -12.98
CA THR A 4 -25.13 -16.17 -11.75
C THR A 4 -23.82 -16.22 -10.96
N ALA A 5 -23.11 -17.35 -10.99
CA ALA A 5 -21.80 -17.50 -10.35
C ALA A 5 -20.70 -16.71 -11.09
N SER A 6 -20.75 -16.64 -12.44
CA SER A 6 -19.83 -15.82 -13.24
C SER A 6 -20.03 -14.31 -13.00
N GLY A 7 -21.27 -13.86 -12.82
CA GLY A 7 -21.58 -12.46 -12.52
C GLY A 7 -21.04 -11.99 -11.17
N LEU A 8 -21.15 -12.82 -10.12
CA LEU A 8 -20.63 -12.51 -8.78
C LEU A 8 -19.10 -12.35 -8.77
N GLY A 9 -18.37 -13.17 -9.53
CA GLY A 9 -16.92 -13.03 -9.72
C GLY A 9 -16.56 -11.76 -10.48
N ALA A 10 -17.27 -11.45 -11.57
CA ALA A 10 -17.04 -10.24 -12.36
C ALA A 10 -17.23 -8.96 -11.53
N HIS A 11 -18.32 -8.86 -10.75
CA HIS A 11 -18.57 -7.70 -9.88
C HIS A 11 -17.49 -7.54 -8.80
N PHE A 12 -16.93 -8.63 -8.28
CA PHE A 12 -15.83 -8.58 -7.32
C PHE A 12 -14.59 -7.93 -7.94
N PHE A 13 -14.16 -8.39 -9.12
CA PHE A 13 -12.99 -7.84 -9.80
C PHE A 13 -13.21 -6.42 -10.32
N VAL A 14 -14.43 -6.07 -10.75
CA VAL A 14 -14.74 -4.68 -11.09
C VAL A 14 -14.53 -3.77 -9.88
N ARG A 15 -15.03 -4.15 -8.70
CA ARG A 15 -14.93 -3.33 -7.48
C ARG A 15 -13.54 -3.29 -6.86
N HIS A 16 -12.79 -4.39 -6.92
CA HIS A 16 -11.52 -4.49 -6.18
C HIS A 16 -10.28 -4.38 -7.08
N LEU A 17 -10.38 -4.60 -8.39
CA LEU A 17 -9.27 -4.48 -9.32
C LEU A 17 -9.48 -3.32 -10.30
N TRP A 18 -10.48 -3.43 -11.17
CA TRP A 18 -10.60 -2.52 -12.31
C TRP A 18 -10.96 -1.09 -11.91
N LEU A 19 -11.90 -0.90 -10.99
CA LEU A 19 -12.26 0.45 -10.52
C LEU A 19 -11.10 1.12 -9.76
N PRO A 20 -10.45 0.49 -8.76
CA PRO A 20 -9.27 1.07 -8.11
C PRO A 20 -8.14 1.35 -9.10
N LEU A 21 -7.87 0.44 -10.05
CA LEU A 21 -6.85 0.63 -11.08
C LEU A 21 -7.18 1.83 -11.98
N ALA A 22 -8.42 1.95 -12.45
CA ALA A 22 -8.85 3.10 -13.24
C ALA A 22 -8.70 4.42 -12.47
N CYS A 23 -9.07 4.43 -11.18
CA CYS A 23 -8.87 5.60 -10.31
C CYS A 23 -7.39 5.95 -10.14
N VAL A 24 -6.53 4.95 -9.92
CA VAL A 24 -5.07 5.15 -9.80
C VAL A 24 -4.49 5.69 -11.10
N LEU A 25 -4.87 5.14 -12.26
CA LEU A 25 -4.38 5.59 -13.56
C LEU A 25 -4.84 7.02 -13.87
N LEU A 26 -6.10 7.35 -13.60
CA LEU A 26 -6.62 8.71 -13.77
C LEU A 26 -5.92 9.70 -12.85
N ALA A 27 -5.80 9.37 -11.56
CA ALA A 27 -5.09 10.22 -10.60
C ALA A 27 -3.61 10.36 -10.96
N SER A 28 -2.95 9.29 -11.42
CA SER A 28 -1.56 9.32 -11.87
C SER A 28 -1.39 10.21 -13.11
N ALA A 29 -2.34 10.19 -14.05
CA ALA A 29 -2.30 11.06 -15.23
C ALA A 29 -2.42 12.54 -14.84
N LEU A 30 -3.29 12.87 -13.88
CA LEU A 30 -3.43 14.24 -13.37
C LEU A 30 -2.20 14.69 -12.57
N LEU A 31 -1.66 13.83 -11.71
CA LEU A 31 -0.52 14.16 -10.85
C LEU A 31 0.78 14.25 -11.63
N MET A 32 1.12 13.22 -12.40
CA MET A 32 2.41 13.13 -13.10
C MET A 32 2.37 13.82 -14.47
N GLY A 33 1.24 13.70 -15.20
CA GLY A 33 1.12 14.19 -16.58
C GLY A 33 0.65 15.63 -16.68
N ALA A 34 -0.32 16.04 -15.86
CA ALA A 34 -0.88 17.40 -15.89
C ALA A 34 -0.23 18.37 -14.88
N GLY A 35 0.89 17.96 -14.26
CA GLY A 35 1.66 18.82 -13.35
C GLY A 35 1.12 18.91 -11.91
N GLY A 36 0.19 18.04 -11.52
CA GLY A 36 -0.40 18.06 -10.18
C GLY A 36 0.59 17.80 -9.04
N ASP A 37 1.58 16.94 -9.26
CA ASP A 37 2.66 16.69 -8.29
C ASP A 37 3.46 17.96 -7.98
N GLN A 38 3.82 18.71 -9.02
CA GLN A 38 4.55 19.96 -8.90
C GLN A 38 3.67 21.04 -8.29
N TRP A 39 2.39 21.11 -8.65
CA TRP A 39 1.47 22.08 -8.07
C TRP A 39 1.35 21.90 -6.55
N ILE A 40 1.18 20.66 -6.07
CA ILE A 40 1.12 20.38 -4.62
C ILE A 40 2.46 20.72 -3.95
N ALA A 41 3.58 20.27 -4.52
CA ALA A 41 4.89 20.53 -3.95
C ALA A 41 5.25 22.03 -3.93
N ASP A 42 4.89 22.80 -4.96
CA ASP A 42 5.05 24.27 -4.97
C ASP A 42 4.25 24.93 -3.85
N VAL A 43 3.00 24.49 -3.62
CA VAL A 43 2.16 25.01 -2.53
C VAL A 43 2.82 24.75 -1.19
N LEU A 44 3.22 23.50 -0.91
CA LEU A 44 3.90 23.15 0.34
C LEU A 44 5.19 23.93 0.53
N TYR A 45 6.04 23.99 -0.51
CA TYR A 45 7.32 24.70 -0.48
C TYR A 45 7.14 26.20 -0.20
N ARG A 46 6.14 26.85 -0.79
CA ARG A 46 5.83 28.26 -0.51
C ARG A 46 5.29 28.47 0.89
N VAL A 47 4.41 27.59 1.37
CA VAL A 47 3.86 27.65 2.73
C VAL A 47 4.96 27.46 3.78
N GLU A 48 5.99 26.68 3.47
CA GLU A 48 7.18 26.51 4.31
C GLU A 48 8.23 27.64 4.15
N GLY A 49 7.92 28.69 3.37
CA GLY A 49 8.76 29.87 3.24
C GLY A 49 9.88 29.76 2.20
N GLY A 50 9.67 28.95 1.16
CA GLY A 50 10.65 28.80 0.06
C GLY A 50 11.84 27.92 0.43
N HIS A 51 11.66 27.03 1.38
CA HIS A 51 12.60 25.96 1.75
C HIS A 51 11.82 24.84 2.44
N TRP A 52 12.37 23.62 2.51
CA TRP A 52 11.74 22.50 3.22
C TRP A 52 11.99 22.59 4.73
N LEU A 53 11.29 23.52 5.40
CA LEU A 53 11.37 23.74 6.84
C LEU A 53 11.16 22.44 7.63
N LEU A 54 10.26 21.57 7.16
CA LEU A 54 9.90 20.34 7.85
C LEU A 54 10.77 19.14 7.48
N LYS A 55 11.79 19.32 6.62
CA LYS A 55 12.72 18.25 6.18
C LYS A 55 13.34 17.47 7.35
N ASP A 56 13.89 18.21 8.31
CA ASP A 56 14.63 17.67 9.46
C ASP A 56 13.92 17.87 10.80
N HIS A 57 12.73 18.46 10.80
CA HIS A 57 11.95 18.73 12.00
C HIS A 57 11.68 17.43 12.80
N TRP A 58 11.90 17.46 14.12
CA TRP A 58 11.90 16.27 14.99
C TRP A 58 10.62 15.42 14.90
N PHE A 59 9.48 16.07 14.66
CA PHE A 59 8.19 15.39 14.54
C PHE A 59 8.05 14.61 13.22
N THR A 60 8.43 15.21 12.09
CA THR A 60 8.34 14.57 10.77
C THR A 60 9.46 13.55 10.58
N SER A 61 10.69 13.87 11.00
CA SER A 61 11.87 13.01 10.83
C SER A 61 12.02 11.95 11.93
N GLY A 62 11.69 12.29 13.18
CA GLY A 62 11.80 11.40 14.33
C GLY A 62 10.53 10.59 14.56
N VAL A 63 9.43 11.26 14.90
CA VAL A 63 8.18 10.57 15.31
C VAL A 63 7.54 9.85 14.14
N ILE A 64 7.17 10.58 13.08
CA ILE A 64 6.40 9.96 11.99
C ILE A 64 7.30 9.03 11.17
N HIS A 65 8.48 9.51 10.76
CA HIS A 65 9.35 8.74 9.87
C HIS A 65 10.06 7.57 10.58
N ARG A 66 10.71 7.80 11.74
CA ARG A 66 11.46 6.74 12.42
C ARG A 66 10.56 5.87 13.30
N VAL A 67 9.85 6.46 14.25
CA VAL A 67 9.01 5.69 15.20
C VAL A 67 7.85 5.02 14.49
N GLY A 68 7.18 5.73 13.57
CA GLY A 68 6.10 5.15 12.78
C GLY A 68 6.53 3.93 11.96
N LYS A 69 7.70 3.98 11.31
CA LYS A 69 8.25 2.83 10.58
C LYS A 69 8.52 1.66 11.52
N TRP A 70 9.13 1.90 12.68
CA TRP A 70 9.37 0.85 13.67
C TRP A 70 8.08 0.22 14.20
N LEU A 71 7.05 1.03 14.44
CA LEU A 71 5.75 0.54 14.88
C LEU A 71 5.12 -0.38 13.83
N SER A 72 5.16 0.00 12.55
CA SER A 72 4.65 -0.85 11.48
C SER A 72 5.45 -2.15 11.36
N THR A 73 6.79 -2.08 11.41
CA THR A 73 7.65 -3.27 11.41
C THR A 73 7.35 -4.19 12.58
N ALA A 74 7.23 -3.64 13.80
CA ALA A 74 6.92 -4.40 15.01
C ALA A 74 5.54 -5.07 14.91
N ALA A 75 4.54 -4.37 14.38
CA ALA A 75 3.23 -4.94 14.11
C ALA A 75 3.30 -6.08 13.08
N GLY A 76 4.08 -5.92 12.00
CA GLY A 76 4.29 -6.96 11.00
C GLY A 76 4.96 -8.21 11.58
N VAL A 77 6.01 -8.03 12.39
CA VAL A 77 6.68 -9.13 13.12
C VAL A 77 5.73 -9.78 14.11
N GLY A 78 4.93 -9.00 14.83
CA GLY A 78 3.90 -9.52 15.74
C GLY A 78 2.88 -10.40 15.01
N VAL A 79 2.38 -9.97 13.85
CA VAL A 79 1.47 -10.78 13.02
C VAL A 79 2.14 -12.06 12.53
N LEU A 80 3.41 -12.01 12.13
CA LEU A 80 4.17 -13.20 11.73
C LEU A 80 4.29 -14.21 12.88
N VAL A 81 4.65 -13.74 14.08
CA VAL A 81 4.73 -14.59 15.28
C VAL A 81 3.35 -15.19 15.60
N LEU A 82 2.28 -14.40 15.55
CA LEU A 82 0.91 -14.89 15.76
C LEU A 82 0.51 -15.93 14.70
N ALA A 83 0.92 -15.76 13.44
CA ALA A 83 0.70 -16.74 12.40
C ALA A 83 1.38 -18.06 12.75
N ILE A 84 2.67 -18.04 13.13
CA ILE A 84 3.41 -19.24 13.54
C ILE A 84 2.71 -19.93 14.73
N VAL A 85 2.33 -19.17 15.76
CA VAL A 85 1.61 -19.71 16.93
C VAL A 85 0.28 -20.34 16.52
N ALA A 86 -0.46 -19.73 15.59
CA ALA A 86 -1.72 -20.28 15.10
C ALA A 86 -1.54 -21.63 14.39
N TRP A 87 -0.41 -21.85 13.71
CA TRP A 87 -0.06 -23.15 13.12
C TRP A 87 0.29 -24.19 14.18
N CYS A 88 0.97 -23.80 15.27
CA CYS A 88 1.35 -24.68 16.36
C CYS A 88 0.20 -25.05 17.32
N ARG A 89 -0.87 -24.24 17.40
CA ARG A 89 -1.96 -24.43 18.38
C ARG A 89 -3.27 -24.86 17.71
N PRO A 90 -3.84 -26.04 18.06
CA PRO A 90 -5.11 -26.51 17.48
C PRO A 90 -6.29 -25.55 17.68
N ARG A 91 -6.34 -24.85 18.84
CA ARG A 91 -7.40 -23.90 19.19
C ARG A 91 -7.47 -22.67 18.26
N LEU A 92 -6.41 -22.39 17.50
CA LEU A 92 -6.30 -21.20 16.63
C LEU A 92 -6.43 -21.56 15.14
N LYS A 93 -6.94 -22.75 14.80
CA LYS A 93 -7.02 -23.25 13.41
C LYS A 93 -7.72 -22.27 12.45
N VAL A 94 -8.74 -21.56 12.92
CA VAL A 94 -9.49 -20.56 12.13
C VAL A 94 -8.63 -19.35 11.73
N LEU A 95 -7.60 -19.01 12.52
CA LEU A 95 -6.75 -17.83 12.30
C LEU A 95 -5.50 -18.10 11.48
N ARG A 96 -5.16 -19.37 11.19
CA ARG A 96 -3.94 -19.77 10.47
C ARG A 96 -3.78 -19.03 9.14
N TRP A 97 -4.71 -19.23 8.22
CA TRP A 97 -4.66 -18.62 6.90
C TRP A 97 -4.82 -17.09 6.94
N PRO A 98 -5.76 -16.51 7.71
CA PRO A 98 -5.86 -15.05 7.86
C PRO A 98 -4.57 -14.37 8.36
N LEU A 99 -3.91 -14.93 9.37
CA LEU A 99 -2.67 -14.38 9.91
C LEU A 99 -1.49 -14.58 8.95
N THR A 100 -1.38 -15.76 8.33
CA THR A 100 -0.37 -16.01 7.28
C THR A 100 -0.58 -15.07 6.09
N TYR A 101 -1.82 -14.83 5.67
CA TYR A 101 -2.17 -13.88 4.62
C TYR A 101 -1.74 -12.46 4.98
N LEU A 102 -2.04 -12.01 6.21
CA LEU A 102 -1.70 -10.65 6.62
C LEU A 102 -0.18 -10.45 6.69
N ALA A 103 0.55 -11.40 7.28
CA ALA A 103 2.02 -11.38 7.30
C ALA A 103 2.62 -11.36 5.89
N ALA A 104 2.15 -12.26 5.01
CA ALA A 104 2.62 -12.35 3.64
C ALA A 104 2.30 -11.08 2.83
N SER A 105 1.12 -10.49 3.03
CA SER A 105 0.71 -9.27 2.33
C SER A 105 1.53 -8.07 2.71
N VAL A 106 1.82 -7.91 4.01
CA VAL A 106 2.69 -6.83 4.48
C VAL A 106 4.09 -6.99 3.90
N ALA A 107 4.69 -8.18 4.06
CA ALA A 107 6.05 -8.45 3.58
C ALA A 107 6.16 -8.29 2.05
N LEU A 108 5.23 -8.86 1.28
CA LEU A 108 5.25 -8.78 -0.18
C LEU A 108 5.09 -7.34 -0.66
N SER A 109 4.12 -6.60 -0.10
CA SER A 109 3.85 -5.22 -0.52
C SER A 109 5.07 -4.31 -0.29
N THR A 110 5.66 -4.35 0.91
CA THR A 110 6.82 -3.49 1.23
C THR A 110 8.06 -3.90 0.43
N SER A 111 8.22 -5.19 0.14
CA SER A 111 9.32 -5.71 -0.68
C SER A 111 9.19 -5.28 -2.13
N LEU A 112 7.99 -5.39 -2.73
CA LEU A 112 7.73 -4.97 -4.10
C LEU A 112 7.91 -3.46 -4.26
N VAL A 113 7.42 -2.64 -3.32
CA VAL A 113 7.67 -1.19 -3.38
C VAL A 113 9.17 -0.88 -3.28
N SER A 114 9.91 -1.56 -2.40
CA SER A 114 11.35 -1.35 -2.26
C SER A 114 12.12 -1.78 -3.51
N MET A 115 11.73 -2.91 -4.12
CA MET A 115 12.30 -3.40 -5.37
C MET A 115 12.03 -2.43 -6.53
N LEU A 116 10.77 -2.02 -6.71
CA LEU A 116 10.41 -1.02 -7.72
C LEU A 116 11.21 0.26 -7.54
N LYS A 117 11.33 0.74 -6.29
CA LYS A 117 12.13 1.92 -5.96
C LYS A 117 13.60 1.78 -6.33
N SER A 118 14.18 0.59 -6.22
CA SER A 118 15.56 0.34 -6.65
C SER A 118 15.74 0.32 -8.19
N TRP A 119 14.65 0.11 -8.93
CA TRP A 119 14.68 0.04 -10.40
C TRP A 119 14.22 1.34 -11.06
N THR A 120 13.42 2.15 -10.38
CA THR A 120 12.92 3.42 -10.91
C THR A 120 13.82 4.57 -10.52
N ALA A 121 14.19 5.39 -11.50
CA ALA A 121 15.17 6.45 -11.34
C ALA A 121 14.50 7.84 -11.26
N MET A 122 13.69 8.06 -10.23
CA MET A 122 13.06 9.38 -9.97
C MET A 122 13.73 10.07 -8.78
N ASP A 123 13.96 11.37 -8.88
CA ASP A 123 14.51 12.17 -7.79
C ASP A 123 13.42 12.58 -6.79
N CYS A 124 13.86 12.90 -5.58
CA CYS A 124 13.00 13.45 -4.55
C CYS A 124 12.79 14.95 -4.81
N PRO A 125 11.62 15.53 -4.47
CA PRO A 125 11.40 16.97 -4.60
C PRO A 125 12.52 17.83 -3.97
N TRP A 126 13.02 17.47 -2.79
CA TRP A 126 14.08 18.22 -2.10
C TRP A 126 15.43 18.26 -2.81
N ASP A 127 15.63 17.43 -3.85
CA ASP A 127 16.88 17.34 -4.61
C ASP A 127 16.76 18.14 -5.89
N LEU A 128 15.54 18.52 -6.30
CA LEU A 128 15.29 19.27 -7.52
C LEU A 128 15.66 20.74 -7.35
N SER A 129 16.27 21.31 -8.39
CA SER A 129 16.63 22.74 -8.47
C SER A 129 15.44 23.67 -8.26
N ARG A 130 14.24 23.25 -8.68
CA ARG A 130 12.98 23.94 -8.44
C ARG A 130 12.70 24.20 -6.95
N TYR A 131 13.18 23.32 -6.06
CA TYR A 131 12.92 23.37 -4.62
C TYR A 131 14.21 23.54 -3.80
N GLY A 132 15.23 24.20 -4.37
CA GLY A 132 16.49 24.53 -3.69
C GLY A 132 17.54 23.41 -3.70
N GLY A 133 17.31 22.33 -4.45
CA GLY A 133 18.30 21.28 -4.71
C GLY A 133 19.19 21.59 -5.92
N THR A 134 19.82 20.55 -6.48
CA THR A 134 20.79 20.68 -7.59
C THR A 134 20.41 19.87 -8.84
N GLN A 135 19.44 18.97 -8.73
CA GLN A 135 19.04 18.06 -9.81
C GLN A 135 18.00 18.71 -10.72
N ALA A 136 18.10 18.46 -12.03
CA ALA A 136 17.01 18.77 -12.94
C ALA A 136 15.87 17.75 -12.75
N MET A 137 14.62 18.18 -12.99
CA MET A 137 13.50 17.24 -12.99
C MET A 137 13.55 16.40 -14.27
N ILE A 138 13.70 15.09 -14.10
CA ILE A 138 13.59 14.10 -15.18
C ILE A 138 12.43 13.17 -14.84
N GLY A 139 11.47 13.06 -15.76
CA GLY A 139 10.26 12.25 -15.57
C GLY A 139 10.52 10.75 -15.50
N LEU A 140 9.55 10.00 -14.96
CA LEU A 140 9.68 8.55 -14.74
C LEU A 140 9.98 7.76 -16.02
N PHE A 141 9.44 8.21 -17.15
CA PHE A 141 9.59 7.58 -18.47
C PHE A 141 10.61 8.31 -19.37
N GLU A 142 11.29 9.33 -18.84
CA GLU A 142 12.29 10.08 -19.59
C GLU A 142 13.68 9.44 -19.44
N SER A 143 14.48 9.50 -20.51
CA SER A 143 15.86 9.02 -20.48
C SER A 143 16.71 9.93 -19.59
N ARG A 144 17.42 9.32 -18.63
CA ARG A 144 18.38 10.01 -17.76
C ARG A 144 19.78 10.12 -18.35
N HIS A 145 20.05 9.52 -19.51
CA HIS A 145 21.37 9.54 -20.16
C HIS A 145 22.55 9.20 -19.22
N GLY A 146 22.35 8.25 -18.30
CA GLY A 146 23.37 7.80 -17.34
C GLY A 146 23.45 8.62 -16.03
N ILE A 147 22.62 9.65 -15.86
CA ILE A 147 22.56 10.43 -14.61
C ILE A 147 21.87 9.61 -13.51
N ALA A 148 22.55 9.42 -12.38
CA ALA A 148 22.01 8.71 -11.22
C ALA A 148 20.77 9.42 -10.65
N ALA A 149 19.91 8.67 -9.95
CA ALA A 149 18.71 9.20 -9.30
C ALA A 149 18.73 8.90 -7.80
N SER A 150 18.05 9.73 -7.02
CA SER A 150 17.84 9.50 -5.58
C SER A 150 16.92 8.30 -5.29
N GLY A 151 16.14 7.85 -6.28
CA GLY A 151 15.26 6.67 -6.18
C GLY A 151 14.08 6.92 -5.25
N CYS A 152 13.20 7.85 -5.58
CA CYS A 152 12.11 8.30 -4.69
C CYS A 152 10.72 7.84 -5.12
N PHE A 153 10.57 7.25 -6.29
CA PHE A 153 9.33 6.60 -6.72
C PHE A 153 9.48 5.08 -6.57
N PRO A 154 8.44 4.31 -6.23
CA PRO A 154 7.32 4.71 -5.38
C PRO A 154 7.77 5.02 -3.93
N ALA A 155 6.87 5.55 -3.11
CA ALA A 155 7.18 5.96 -1.74
C ALA A 155 7.31 4.79 -0.76
N GLY A 156 8.55 4.36 -0.49
CA GLY A 156 8.84 3.26 0.43
C GLY A 156 8.45 3.48 1.89
N HIS A 157 8.41 4.73 2.39
CA HIS A 157 7.93 4.99 3.75
C HIS A 157 6.41 4.89 3.83
N ALA A 158 5.69 5.45 2.85
CA ALA A 158 4.23 5.37 2.80
C ALA A 158 3.74 3.91 2.67
N SER A 159 4.46 3.06 1.94
CA SER A 159 4.10 1.63 1.80
C SER A 159 4.13 0.86 3.12
N ALA A 160 4.93 1.26 4.10
CA ALA A 160 4.89 0.66 5.44
C ALA A 160 3.54 0.87 6.14
N GLY A 161 2.82 1.95 5.81
CA GLY A 161 1.45 2.18 6.28
C GLY A 161 0.41 1.52 5.36
N TYR A 162 0.51 1.77 4.05
CA TYR A 162 -0.45 1.25 3.08
C TYR A 162 -0.46 -0.28 2.97
N ALA A 163 0.62 -0.98 3.33
CA ALA A 163 0.64 -2.45 3.41
C ALA A 163 -0.49 -3.02 4.28
N TRP A 164 -0.97 -2.25 5.26
CA TRP A 164 -2.07 -2.64 6.16
C TRP A 164 -3.46 -2.54 5.54
N VAL A 165 -3.62 -2.06 4.29
CA VAL A 165 -4.89 -2.22 3.56
C VAL A 165 -5.27 -3.70 3.38
N ALA A 166 -4.31 -4.62 3.54
CA ALA A 166 -4.56 -6.06 3.68
C ALA A 166 -5.56 -6.40 4.81
N LEU A 167 -5.71 -5.56 5.84
CA LEU A 167 -6.74 -5.73 6.87
C LEU A 167 -8.15 -5.71 6.29
N TYR A 168 -8.41 -4.95 5.21
CA TYR A 168 -9.69 -4.96 4.51
C TYR A 168 -10.06 -6.36 4.05
N PHE A 169 -9.14 -7.03 3.34
CA PHE A 169 -9.33 -8.36 2.78
C PHE A 169 -9.32 -9.46 3.85
N CYS A 170 -8.49 -9.32 4.88
CA CYS A 170 -8.50 -10.20 6.03
C CYS A 170 -9.86 -10.16 6.75
N ALA A 171 -10.40 -8.95 7.00
CA ALA A 171 -11.73 -8.77 7.56
C ALA A 171 -12.82 -9.26 6.59
N LEU A 172 -12.67 -9.09 5.28
CA LEU A 172 -13.59 -9.63 4.29
C LEU A 172 -13.70 -11.17 4.37
N ALA A 173 -12.61 -11.86 4.71
CA ALA A 173 -12.61 -13.31 4.91
C ALA A 173 -13.18 -13.74 6.28
N LEU A 174 -12.89 -12.98 7.34
CA LEU A 174 -13.23 -13.35 8.72
C LEU A 174 -14.57 -12.78 9.20
N ARG A 175 -14.75 -11.46 9.11
CA ARG A 175 -15.91 -10.72 9.59
C ARG A 175 -16.15 -9.49 8.70
N PRO A 176 -16.90 -9.62 7.58
CA PRO A 176 -17.04 -8.58 6.56
C PRO A 176 -17.55 -7.22 7.06
N ALA A 177 -18.20 -7.17 8.23
CA ALA A 177 -18.64 -5.92 8.86
C ALA A 177 -17.45 -4.98 9.20
N TRP A 178 -16.26 -5.52 9.46
CA TRP A 178 -15.07 -4.76 9.85
C TRP A 178 -14.18 -4.35 8.67
N ARG A 179 -14.56 -4.68 7.42
CA ARG A 179 -13.71 -4.46 6.24
C ARG A 179 -13.30 -3.00 6.09
N PHE A 180 -14.24 -2.05 6.26
CA PHE A 180 -13.95 -0.64 6.10
C PHE A 180 -13.15 -0.05 7.27
N ALA A 181 -13.30 -0.59 8.48
CA ALA A 181 -12.41 -0.22 9.59
C ALA A 181 -10.97 -0.66 9.31
N GLY A 182 -10.78 -1.88 8.81
CA GLY A 182 -9.47 -2.37 8.37
C GLY A 182 -8.87 -1.53 7.24
N LEU A 183 -9.69 -1.14 6.25
CA LEU A 183 -9.27 -0.24 5.18
C LEU A 183 -8.83 1.11 5.71
N PHE A 184 -9.64 1.71 6.59
CA PHE A 184 -9.35 3.00 7.18
C PHE A 184 -8.01 3.00 7.93
N ILE A 185 -7.72 1.95 8.71
CA ILE A 185 -6.43 1.81 9.40
C ILE A 185 -5.26 1.87 8.42
N GLY A 186 -5.31 1.07 7.34
CA GLY A 186 -4.24 1.05 6.35
C GLY A 186 -4.08 2.36 5.58
N LEU A 187 -5.20 2.97 5.17
CA LEU A 187 -5.18 4.26 4.48
C LEU A 187 -4.70 5.38 5.39
N ALA A 188 -5.18 5.47 6.62
CA ALA A 188 -4.77 6.50 7.57
C ALA A 188 -3.27 6.38 7.89
N ALA A 189 -2.77 5.17 8.15
CA ALA A 189 -1.35 4.95 8.41
C ALA A 189 -0.48 5.36 7.21
N GLY A 190 -0.86 4.96 6.00
CA GLY A 190 -0.13 5.34 4.78
C GLY A 190 -0.19 6.83 4.47
N LEU A 191 -1.34 7.48 4.68
CA LEU A 191 -1.51 8.92 4.51
C LEU A 191 -0.68 9.72 5.51
N ILE A 192 -0.65 9.32 6.78
CA ILE A 192 0.21 9.96 7.80
C ILE A 192 1.67 9.92 7.37
N PHE A 193 2.16 8.77 6.89
CA PHE A 193 3.53 8.66 6.36
C PHE A 193 3.74 9.47 5.09
N GLY A 194 2.80 9.41 4.15
CA GLY A 194 2.86 10.10 2.87
C GLY A 194 2.89 11.62 3.03
N VAL A 195 1.92 12.18 3.76
CA VAL A 195 1.86 13.63 4.07
C VAL A 195 3.13 14.08 4.77
N ALA A 196 3.63 13.33 5.77
CA ALA A 196 4.88 13.68 6.43
C ALA A 196 6.08 13.65 5.47
N GLN A 197 6.11 12.77 4.47
CA GLN A 197 7.17 12.78 3.46
C GLN A 197 7.01 13.93 2.45
N GLN A 198 5.78 14.31 2.09
CA GLN A 198 5.52 15.43 1.19
C GLN A 198 5.93 16.77 1.84
N LEU A 199 5.61 16.96 3.12
CA LEU A 199 6.06 18.11 3.91
C LEU A 199 7.59 18.17 4.05
N ARG A 200 8.26 17.01 4.01
CA ARG A 200 9.73 16.98 4.00
C ARG A 200 10.32 17.32 2.63
N GLY A 201 9.52 17.34 1.57
CA GLY A 201 10.01 17.34 0.19
C GLY A 201 10.61 16.00 -0.25
N ALA A 202 10.34 14.90 0.45
CA ALA A 202 10.94 13.60 0.14
C ALA A 202 10.20 12.84 -0.96
N HIS A 203 8.91 13.11 -1.18
CA HIS A 203 8.09 12.39 -2.14
C HIS A 203 7.04 13.31 -2.76
N PHE A 204 6.72 13.10 -4.04
CA PHE A 204 5.51 13.64 -4.64
C PHE A 204 4.29 12.80 -4.28
N LEU A 205 3.07 13.35 -4.42
CA LEU A 205 1.84 12.63 -4.09
C LEU A 205 1.64 11.38 -4.97
N SER A 206 2.04 11.42 -6.24
CA SER A 206 1.99 10.24 -7.11
C SER A 206 2.86 9.08 -6.60
N HIS A 207 3.95 9.36 -5.89
CA HIS A 207 4.82 8.33 -5.31
C HIS A 207 4.05 7.55 -4.24
N ASP A 208 3.22 8.24 -3.44
CA ASP A 208 2.36 7.65 -2.42
C ASP A 208 1.20 6.87 -3.05
N LEU A 209 0.58 7.43 -4.10
CA LEU A 209 -0.50 6.79 -4.87
C LEU A 209 -0.07 5.44 -5.42
N TRP A 210 1.11 5.38 -6.06
CA TRP A 210 1.64 4.13 -6.61
C TRP A 210 2.07 3.14 -5.53
N SER A 211 2.57 3.60 -4.39
CA SER A 211 2.77 2.73 -3.22
C SER A 211 1.48 2.09 -2.74
N LEU A 212 0.39 2.87 -2.61
CA LEU A 212 -0.93 2.34 -2.25
C LEU A 212 -1.42 1.34 -3.31
N ALA A 213 -1.25 1.63 -4.61
CA ALA A 213 -1.65 0.74 -5.68
C ALA A 213 -0.94 -0.62 -5.61
N VAL A 214 0.38 -0.62 -5.39
CA VAL A 214 1.17 -1.86 -5.22
C VAL A 214 0.71 -2.63 -3.99
N CYS A 215 0.53 -1.96 -2.85
CA CYS A 215 0.03 -2.58 -1.62
C CYS A 215 -1.36 -3.21 -1.82
N TRP A 216 -2.27 -2.49 -2.48
CA TRP A 216 -3.64 -2.94 -2.73
C TRP A 216 -3.68 -4.15 -3.65
N VAL A 217 -2.98 -4.12 -4.79
CA VAL A 217 -2.95 -5.23 -5.75
C VAL A 217 -2.27 -6.46 -5.14
N SER A 218 -1.19 -6.27 -4.38
CA SER A 218 -0.52 -7.38 -3.67
C SER A 218 -1.44 -8.04 -2.65
N ALA A 219 -2.12 -7.23 -1.84
CA ALA A 219 -3.10 -7.72 -0.86
C ALA A 219 -4.29 -8.42 -1.53
N LEU A 220 -4.79 -7.88 -2.64
CA LEU A 220 -5.87 -8.51 -3.42
C LEU A 220 -5.42 -9.86 -4.01
N ALA A 221 -4.24 -9.91 -4.63
CA ALA A 221 -3.72 -11.13 -5.25
C ALA A 221 -3.56 -12.25 -4.21
N LEU A 222 -2.95 -11.95 -3.06
CA LEU A 222 -2.81 -12.91 -1.96
C LEU A 222 -4.17 -13.28 -1.35
N TYR A 223 -5.14 -12.36 -1.32
CA TYR A 223 -6.49 -12.67 -0.86
C TYR A 223 -7.12 -13.71 -1.78
N CYS A 224 -7.05 -13.50 -3.09
CA CYS A 224 -7.55 -14.43 -4.10
C CYS A 224 -6.94 -15.84 -3.94
N VAL A 225 -5.64 -15.93 -3.68
CA VAL A 225 -4.92 -17.22 -3.60
C VAL A 225 -5.11 -17.91 -2.25
N MET A 226 -5.10 -17.16 -1.15
CA MET A 226 -5.01 -17.73 0.20
C MET A 226 -6.35 -17.80 0.93
N LEU A 227 -7.21 -16.80 0.75
CA LEU A 227 -8.43 -16.61 1.55
C LEU A 227 -9.72 -16.75 0.73
N GLN A 228 -9.69 -16.41 -0.55
CA GLN A 228 -10.81 -16.53 -1.47
C GLN A 228 -10.92 -17.98 -1.97
N ARG A 229 -11.26 -18.90 -1.07
CA ARG A 229 -11.75 -20.21 -1.50
C ARG A 229 -13.28 -20.14 -1.62
N PRO A 230 -13.88 -20.65 -2.73
CA PRO A 230 -15.31 -20.89 -2.74
C PRO A 230 -15.61 -21.82 -1.57
N ARG A 231 -16.69 -21.56 -0.83
CA ARG A 231 -17.17 -22.30 0.35
C ARG A 231 -17.10 -23.83 0.18
N ARG A 232 -15.92 -24.44 0.23
CA ARG A 232 -15.69 -25.88 0.02
C ARG A 232 -16.04 -26.72 1.23
N VAL A 233 -16.53 -26.09 2.30
CA VAL A 233 -16.95 -26.79 3.53
C VAL A 233 -18.47 -26.73 3.74
N LEU A 234 -19.17 -25.74 3.17
CA LEU A 234 -20.62 -25.64 3.38
C LEU A 234 -21.43 -26.61 2.50
N GLY A 235 -20.95 -26.94 1.29
CA GLY A 235 -21.61 -27.92 0.41
C GLY A 235 -21.34 -29.38 0.78
N LEU A 236 -20.13 -29.71 1.27
CA LEU A 236 -19.81 -31.08 1.66
C LEU A 236 -20.44 -31.50 2.99
N MET A 237 -20.59 -30.57 3.96
CA MET A 237 -21.29 -30.88 5.22
C MET A 237 -22.81 -30.99 5.08
N LEU A 238 -23.41 -30.31 4.11
CA LEU A 238 -24.85 -30.44 3.82
C LEU A 238 -25.19 -31.71 3.03
N LEU A 239 -24.22 -32.33 2.34
CA LEU A 239 -24.42 -33.59 1.61
C LEU A 239 -24.15 -34.83 2.47
N THR A 240 -23.28 -34.75 3.48
CA THR A 240 -23.03 -35.87 4.41
C THR A 240 -24.03 -35.95 5.57
N GLY A 241 -24.92 -34.97 5.72
CA GLY A 241 -25.97 -34.95 6.76
C GLY A 241 -27.31 -35.57 6.33
N ASN A 242 -27.44 -36.04 5.09
CA ASN A 242 -28.69 -36.59 4.52
C ASN A 242 -28.56 -38.03 3.99
N ALA A 243 -27.49 -38.75 4.32
CA ALA A 243 -27.37 -40.18 4.03
C ALA A 243 -27.25 -40.93 5.36
N ALA A 244 -28.39 -41.01 6.06
CA ALA A 244 -28.68 -42.05 7.04
C ALA A 244 -29.16 -43.31 6.30
#